data_AF-A0A3R7RTS2-F1
#
_entry.id   AF-A0A3R7RTS2-F1
#
_cell.length_a   1.000
_cell.length_b   1.000
_cell.length_c   1.000
_cell.angle_alpha   90.00
_cell.angle_beta   90.00
_cell.angle_gamma   90.00
#
_symmetry.space_group_name_H-M   'P 1'
#
loop_
_entity.id
_entity.type
_entity.pdbx_description
1 polymer ?
#
loop_
_entity_poly.entity_id
_entity_poly.type
_entity_poly.pdbx_seq_one_letter_code
_entity_poly.pdbx_strand_id
1 'polypeptide(L)'
;MEVLPLLFARNEDGTIQLLVEHVHSTDAAVDDGAVTAALQSGLCFSPAAVVQRLERTQRRYLWLYLKALQARDKAVYAALSETHAQLFATLFIENNPSGLLAFLRENSAHLPKLREICALCKKHQLLEEMVFLLARMGKEEEGLHIIVHEMKNVRKAVQFIADVPNVEDQLQLYKSLVQMSVDVNAMLHSRHGQKYIEHCVTEGETWDSISRKYGVDENDLRMANGAGTPLFGGDMSRVAPASGTCIVPLNLLEALLRAIVDPSISGRVTLDPAQVVELLPENEPMPHVGSSIAAVARSKANDVRLMTAVVHVATSDLGKQYQTLYRRRGAAICVEPGMTMCPFCHQPTMAGVVVFGCSHTYHSNCVIGYLAGEGALLVEPADVDVGRFFKCPEEYLRPDTRQRSPRCLLCNEVRGAVR
;
A
#
# COMPACT_ATOMS: atom_id res chain seq x y z
N MET A 1 -5.89 -7.73 53.26
CA MET A 1 -6.50 -8.23 52.01
C MET A 1 -6.78 -7.14 50.95
N GLU A 2 -6.65 -5.83 51.25
CA GLU A 2 -6.85 -4.71 50.29
C GLU A 2 -5.65 -3.75 50.20
N VAL A 3 -4.48 -4.15 50.69
CA VAL A 3 -3.40 -3.21 51.00
C VAL A 3 -2.60 -2.80 49.75
N LEU A 4 -2.51 -3.65 48.73
CA LEU A 4 -1.72 -3.40 47.52
C LEU A 4 -2.16 -2.13 46.76
N PRO A 5 -3.45 -1.94 46.40
CA PRO A 5 -3.88 -0.70 45.74
C PRO A 5 -3.60 0.56 46.59
N LEU A 6 -3.73 0.46 47.91
CA LEU A 6 -3.45 1.57 48.84
C LEU A 6 -1.95 1.86 48.98
N LEU A 7 -1.09 0.85 48.84
CA LEU A 7 0.37 0.99 48.84
C LEU A 7 0.86 1.62 47.54
N PHE A 8 0.37 1.15 46.39
CA PHE A 8 0.63 1.77 45.10
C PHE A 8 0.14 3.23 45.07
N ALA A 9 -1.03 3.54 45.64
CA ALA A 9 -1.53 4.91 45.74
C ALA A 9 -0.72 5.81 46.68
N ARG A 10 0.03 5.25 47.64
CA ARG A 10 0.89 6.01 48.56
C ARG A 10 2.31 6.22 48.04
N ASN A 11 2.90 5.18 47.43
CA ASN A 11 4.24 5.25 46.86
C ASN A 11 4.39 4.16 45.79
N GLU A 12 4.18 4.54 44.52
CA GLU A 12 4.26 3.63 43.37
C GLU A 12 5.64 2.97 43.30
N ASP A 13 6.71 3.76 43.27
CA ASP A 13 8.08 3.29 43.09
C ASP A 13 8.56 2.44 44.28
N GLY A 14 8.26 2.88 45.50
CA GLY A 14 8.64 2.15 46.73
C GLY A 14 7.92 0.79 46.84
N THR A 15 6.66 0.70 46.42
CA THR A 15 5.90 -0.55 46.45
C THR A 15 6.41 -1.53 45.39
N ILE A 16 6.73 -1.04 44.19
CA ILE A 16 7.32 -1.86 43.12
C ILE A 16 8.69 -2.39 43.55
N GLN A 17 9.53 -1.52 44.12
CA GLN A 17 10.87 -1.89 44.56
C GLN A 17 10.83 -2.99 45.63
N LEU A 18 9.94 -2.86 46.62
CA LEU A 18 9.71 -3.87 47.65
C LEU A 18 9.22 -5.18 47.05
N LEU A 19 8.23 -5.15 46.15
CA LEU A 19 7.70 -6.35 45.52
C LEU A 19 8.75 -7.12 44.72
N VAL A 20 9.64 -6.42 44.01
CA VAL A 20 10.71 -7.07 43.23
C VAL A 20 11.88 -7.54 44.12
N GLU A 21 12.21 -6.83 45.20
CA GLU A 21 13.23 -7.28 46.17
C GLU A 21 12.86 -8.57 46.89
N HIS A 22 11.57 -8.77 47.19
CA HIS A 22 11.10 -9.97 47.89
C HIS A 22 11.03 -11.23 47.00
N VAL A 23 11.17 -11.12 45.66
CA VAL A 23 11.25 -12.28 44.75
C VAL A 23 12.52 -13.11 45.01
N HIS A 24 13.60 -12.47 45.45
CA HIS A 24 14.90 -13.12 45.69
C HIS A 24 15.07 -13.65 47.11
N SER A 25 14.29 -13.15 48.09
CA SER A 25 14.36 -13.65 49.48
C SER A 25 13.84 -15.08 49.63
N THR A 26 13.10 -15.59 48.64
CA THR A 26 12.58 -16.97 48.62
C THR A 26 13.53 -17.99 47.99
N ASP A 27 14.47 -17.59 47.14
CA ASP A 27 15.42 -18.53 46.49
C ASP A 27 16.68 -18.79 47.33
N ALA A 28 16.98 -17.94 48.32
CA ALA A 28 18.16 -18.07 49.18
C ALA A 28 17.95 -18.93 50.44
N ALA A 29 16.80 -19.61 50.59
CA ALA A 29 16.46 -20.38 51.79
C ALA A 29 16.30 -21.87 51.49
N VAL A 30 17.37 -22.51 51.01
CA VAL A 30 17.61 -23.92 51.30
C VAL A 30 18.81 -23.95 52.23
N ASP A 31 18.60 -24.49 53.43
CA ASP A 31 19.58 -24.66 54.52
C ASP A 31 19.66 -23.49 55.52
N ASP A 32 18.65 -23.34 56.39
CA ASP A 32 18.88 -23.46 57.84
C ASP A 32 17.56 -23.46 58.62
N GLY A 33 17.49 -24.25 59.69
CA GLY A 33 16.30 -24.54 60.51
C GLY A 33 15.73 -23.37 61.34
N ALA A 34 16.04 -22.12 60.98
CA ALA A 34 15.68 -20.91 61.73
C ALA A 34 14.65 -19.99 61.00
N VAL A 35 14.16 -20.38 59.82
CA VAL A 35 13.24 -19.55 59.00
C VAL A 35 11.78 -19.61 59.48
N THR A 36 11.44 -20.41 60.48
CA THR A 36 10.06 -20.62 60.96
C THR A 36 9.47 -19.46 61.77
N ALA A 37 10.23 -18.43 62.14
CA ALA A 37 9.71 -17.26 62.85
C ALA A 37 9.48 -16.02 61.96
N ALA A 38 10.15 -15.90 60.80
CA ALA A 38 9.92 -14.80 59.85
C ALA A 38 8.66 -15.00 58.98
N LEU A 39 8.11 -16.23 58.97
CA LEU A 39 6.89 -16.60 58.25
C LEU A 39 5.59 -16.04 58.86
N GLN A 40 5.64 -15.32 60.00
CA GLN A 40 4.46 -14.83 60.72
C GLN A 40 4.08 -13.36 60.46
N SER A 41 4.71 -12.66 59.50
CA SER A 41 4.33 -11.30 59.11
C SER A 41 4.14 -11.11 57.59
N GLY A 42 3.55 -12.10 56.94
CA GLY A 42 2.24 -11.88 56.32
C GLY A 42 2.10 -11.35 54.90
N LEU A 43 3.15 -11.20 54.07
CA LEU A 43 2.97 -10.89 52.63
C LEU A 43 4.07 -11.51 51.74
N CYS A 44 4.26 -12.84 51.79
CA CYS A 44 4.96 -13.56 50.71
C CYS A 44 4.02 -13.66 49.52
N PHE A 45 4.18 -12.79 48.52
CA PHE A 45 3.48 -12.94 47.25
C PHE A 45 4.41 -13.58 46.24
N SER A 46 4.07 -14.78 45.77
CA SER A 46 4.72 -15.30 44.58
C SER A 46 4.46 -14.34 43.40
N PRO A 47 5.39 -14.19 42.44
CA PRO A 47 5.19 -13.32 41.29
C PRO A 47 3.87 -13.58 40.55
N ALA A 48 3.44 -14.85 40.47
CA ALA A 48 2.14 -15.25 39.93
C ALA A 48 0.95 -14.76 40.77
N ALA A 49 1.04 -14.77 42.10
CA ALA A 49 0.01 -14.25 42.99
C ALA A 49 -0.10 -12.71 42.89
N VAL A 50 1.02 -12.01 42.71
CA VAL A 50 1.04 -10.56 42.45
C VAL A 50 0.31 -10.26 41.14
N VAL A 51 0.62 -10.99 40.08
CA VAL A 51 -0.02 -10.85 38.76
C VAL A 51 -1.53 -11.08 38.84
N GLN A 52 -1.99 -12.18 39.44
CA GLN A 52 -3.43 -12.46 39.61
C GLN A 52 -4.17 -11.39 40.41
N ARG A 53 -3.51 -10.80 41.42
CA ARG A 53 -4.12 -9.77 42.28
C ARG A 53 -4.22 -8.42 41.57
N LEU A 54 -3.16 -8.03 40.87
CA LEU A 54 -3.09 -6.77 40.14
C LEU A 54 -3.94 -6.78 38.87
N GLU A 55 -4.09 -7.93 38.21
CA GLU A 55 -4.98 -8.10 37.06
C GLU A 55 -6.43 -7.71 37.39
N ARG A 56 -6.92 -8.08 38.59
CA ARG A 56 -8.29 -7.82 39.03
C ARG A 56 -8.53 -6.40 39.53
N THR A 57 -7.48 -5.64 39.82
CA THR A 57 -7.57 -4.36 40.54
C THR A 57 -7.17 -3.19 39.66
N GLN A 58 -5.93 -3.16 39.14
CA GLN A 58 -5.40 -2.03 38.37
C GLN A 58 -4.31 -2.48 37.36
N ARG A 59 -4.66 -2.49 36.07
CA ARG A 59 -3.75 -2.90 34.97
C ARG A 59 -2.52 -2.00 34.78
N ARG A 60 -2.64 -0.71 35.11
CA ARG A 60 -1.52 0.24 35.04
C ARG A 60 -0.38 -0.13 36.00
N TYR A 61 -0.69 -0.53 37.23
CA TYR A 61 0.32 -0.92 38.21
C TYR A 61 0.93 -2.30 37.90
N LEU A 62 0.14 -3.20 37.31
CA LEU A 62 0.65 -4.45 36.78
C LEU A 62 1.72 -4.23 35.71
N TRP A 63 1.50 -3.30 34.77
CA TRP A 63 2.48 -2.96 33.75
C TRP A 63 3.80 -2.41 34.33
N LEU A 64 3.71 -1.49 35.30
CA LEU A 64 4.89 -0.91 35.96
C LEU A 64 5.68 -1.96 36.74
N TYR A 65 4.99 -2.85 37.46
CA TYR A 65 5.61 -3.98 38.14
C TYR A 65 6.33 -4.92 37.17
N LEU A 66 5.70 -5.29 36.06
CA LEU A 66 6.30 -6.14 35.03
C LEU A 66 7.53 -5.51 34.39
N LYS A 67 7.52 -4.20 34.13
CA LYS A 67 8.67 -3.47 33.59
C LYS A 67 9.85 -3.46 34.57
N ALA A 68 9.58 -3.26 35.87
CA ALA A 68 10.60 -3.33 36.90
C ALA A 68 11.15 -4.76 37.09
N LEU A 69 10.27 -5.77 36.97
CA LEU A 69 10.65 -7.17 37.01
C LEU A 69 11.54 -7.55 35.82
N GLN A 70 11.20 -7.12 34.60
CA GLN A 70 12.02 -7.34 33.40
C GLN A 70 13.45 -6.78 33.54
N ALA A 71 13.59 -5.63 34.20
CA ALA A 71 14.88 -4.97 34.39
C ALA A 71 15.76 -5.65 35.46
N ARG A 72 15.15 -6.30 36.46
CA ARG A 72 15.86 -6.93 37.58
C ARG A 72 16.05 -8.43 37.41
N ASP A 73 15.03 -9.15 36.94
CA ASP A 73 15.04 -10.61 36.81
C ASP A 73 14.38 -11.07 35.50
N LYS A 74 15.24 -11.42 34.54
CA LYS A 74 14.81 -11.89 33.21
C LYS A 74 14.25 -13.31 33.25
N ALA A 75 14.63 -14.15 34.22
CA ALA A 75 14.22 -15.55 34.27
C ALA A 75 12.79 -15.69 34.79
N VAL A 76 12.46 -14.97 35.87
CA VAL A 76 11.09 -14.95 36.42
C VAL A 76 10.13 -14.26 35.46
N TYR A 77 10.58 -13.21 34.77
CA TYR A 77 9.79 -12.56 33.73
C TYR A 77 9.44 -13.52 32.58
N ALA A 78 10.40 -14.34 32.12
CA ALA A 78 10.17 -15.33 31.07
C ALA A 78 9.17 -16.43 31.52
N ALA A 79 9.32 -16.96 32.74
CA ALA A 79 8.39 -17.96 33.26
C ALA A 79 6.94 -17.42 33.40
N LEU A 80 6.80 -16.14 33.76
CA LEU A 80 5.50 -15.45 33.82
C LEU A 80 4.93 -15.13 32.43
N SER A 81 5.77 -14.76 31.47
CA SER A 81 5.31 -14.50 30.10
C SER A 81 4.82 -15.76 29.41
N GLU A 82 5.43 -16.92 29.69
CA GLU A 82 4.96 -18.23 29.21
C GLU A 82 3.61 -18.61 29.80
N THR A 83 3.43 -18.44 31.11
CA THR A 83 2.19 -18.82 31.82
C THR A 83 1.03 -17.85 31.58
N HIS A 84 1.31 -16.55 31.41
CA HIS A 84 0.31 -15.50 31.29
C HIS A 84 0.40 -14.72 29.96
N ALA A 85 0.82 -15.35 28.87
CA ALA A 85 1.04 -14.72 27.55
C ALA A 85 -0.10 -13.79 27.07
N GLN A 86 -1.36 -14.17 27.31
CA GLN A 86 -2.53 -13.37 26.92
C GLN A 86 -2.63 -12.06 27.70
N LEU A 87 -2.34 -12.09 29.00
CA LEU A 87 -2.34 -10.90 29.86
C LEU A 87 -1.17 -9.98 29.49
N PHE A 88 -0.01 -10.53 29.15
CA PHE A 88 1.09 -9.74 28.63
C PHE A 88 0.70 -9.05 27.32
N ALA A 89 0.11 -9.80 26.38
CA ALA A 89 -0.35 -9.23 25.11
C ALA A 89 -1.36 -8.09 25.32
N THR A 90 -2.36 -8.25 26.20
CA THR A 90 -3.32 -7.16 26.48
C THR A 90 -2.67 -5.95 27.13
N LEU A 91 -1.72 -6.15 28.05
CA LEU A 91 -0.99 -5.05 28.70
C LEU A 91 -0.07 -4.30 27.73
N PHE A 92 0.59 -5.01 26.80
CA PHE A 92 1.36 -4.38 25.73
C PHE A 92 0.43 -3.58 24.82
N ILE A 93 -0.73 -4.12 24.41
CA ILE A 93 -1.70 -3.39 23.59
C ILE A 93 -2.19 -2.11 24.30
N GLU A 94 -2.46 -2.18 25.60
CA GLU A 94 -2.99 -1.04 26.38
C GLU A 94 -1.91 0.04 26.67
N ASN A 95 -0.66 -0.34 26.91
CA ASN A 95 0.37 0.58 27.43
C ASN A 95 1.55 0.84 26.48
N ASN A 96 1.91 -0.10 25.61
CA ASN A 96 3.02 0.03 24.66
C ASN A 96 2.83 -0.90 23.43
N PRO A 97 1.96 -0.51 22.47
CA PRO A 97 1.66 -1.35 21.31
C PRO A 97 2.90 -1.60 20.45
N SER A 98 3.80 -0.61 20.31
CA SER A 98 5.04 -0.73 19.53
C SER A 98 6.03 -1.78 20.05
N GLY A 99 5.96 -2.12 21.34
CA GLY A 99 6.82 -3.14 21.95
C GLY A 99 6.30 -4.57 21.79
N LEU A 100 5.03 -4.73 21.38
CA LEU A 100 4.38 -6.05 21.30
C LEU A 100 5.10 -6.96 20.31
N LEU A 101 5.48 -6.44 19.14
CA LEU A 101 6.16 -7.22 18.13
C LEU A 101 7.53 -7.76 18.59
N ALA A 102 8.29 -6.97 19.34
CA ALA A 102 9.56 -7.41 19.93
C ALA A 102 9.33 -8.55 20.95
N PHE A 103 8.34 -8.37 21.82
CA PHE A 103 7.93 -9.39 22.79
C PHE A 103 7.50 -10.69 22.11
N LEU A 104 6.71 -10.61 21.04
CA LEU A 104 6.23 -11.77 20.28
C LEU A 104 7.39 -12.52 19.60
N ARG A 105 8.40 -11.81 19.11
CA ARG A 105 9.61 -12.44 18.53
C ARG A 105 10.42 -13.18 19.59
N GLU A 106 10.64 -12.55 20.75
CA GLU A 106 11.38 -13.13 21.88
C GLU A 106 10.69 -14.36 22.46
N ASN A 107 9.35 -14.36 22.54
CA ASN A 107 8.56 -15.45 23.14
C ASN A 107 7.97 -16.41 22.08
N SER A 108 8.47 -16.35 20.84
CA SER A 108 7.85 -17.03 19.68
C SER A 108 7.73 -18.55 19.81
N ALA A 109 8.57 -19.19 20.63
CA ALA A 109 8.55 -20.64 20.86
C ALA A 109 7.47 -21.10 21.87
N HIS A 110 6.93 -20.20 22.69
CA HIS A 110 6.15 -20.57 23.89
C HIS A 110 4.79 -19.87 23.97
N LEU A 111 4.14 -19.61 22.83
CA LEU A 111 2.82 -18.96 22.77
C LEU A 111 1.70 -20.02 22.59
N PRO A 112 1.07 -20.53 23.66
CA PRO A 112 0.04 -21.57 23.56
C PRO A 112 -1.29 -21.07 22.95
N LYS A 113 -1.52 -19.76 22.89
CA LYS A 113 -2.80 -19.14 22.48
C LYS A 113 -2.67 -18.09 21.36
N LEU A 114 -1.91 -18.41 20.30
CA LEU A 114 -1.69 -17.50 19.16
C LEU A 114 -3.01 -16.95 18.54
N ARG A 115 -4.06 -17.78 18.45
CA ARG A 115 -5.36 -17.38 17.89
C ARG A 115 -6.04 -16.25 18.66
N GLU A 116 -6.02 -16.32 19.99
CA GLU A 116 -6.65 -15.32 20.85
C GLU A 116 -5.89 -13.99 20.78
N ILE A 117 -4.56 -14.05 20.78
CA ILE A 117 -3.70 -12.86 20.64
C ILE A 117 -3.90 -12.22 19.26
N CYS A 118 -4.00 -13.02 18.19
CA CYS A 118 -4.29 -12.52 16.85
C CYS A 118 -5.66 -11.80 16.79
N ALA A 119 -6.69 -12.35 17.45
CA ALA A 119 -8.00 -11.71 17.54
C ALA A 119 -7.96 -10.35 18.29
N LEU A 120 -7.14 -10.24 19.34
CA LEU A 120 -6.90 -8.98 20.03
C LEU A 120 -6.16 -7.98 19.13
N CYS A 121 -5.12 -8.41 18.41
CA CYS A 121 -4.39 -7.55 17.47
C CYS A 121 -5.32 -7.04 16.36
N LYS A 122 -6.24 -7.88 15.87
CA LYS A 122 -7.28 -7.50 14.90
C LYS A 122 -8.20 -6.40 15.42
N LYS A 123 -8.61 -6.47 16.70
CA LYS A 123 -9.45 -5.46 17.32
C LYS A 123 -8.76 -4.09 17.42
N HIS A 124 -7.44 -4.10 17.63
CA HIS A 124 -6.64 -2.87 17.81
C HIS A 124 -5.90 -2.42 16.54
N GLN A 125 -6.16 -3.03 15.39
CA GLN A 125 -5.51 -2.74 14.09
C GLN A 125 -3.97 -2.82 14.13
N LEU A 126 -3.43 -3.76 14.90
CA LEU A 126 -1.98 -4.02 15.00
C LEU A 126 -1.53 -4.94 13.86
N LEU A 127 -1.39 -4.36 12.67
CA LEU A 127 -1.20 -5.11 11.42
C LEU A 127 0.13 -5.89 11.38
N GLU A 128 1.23 -5.32 11.88
CA GLU A 128 2.54 -5.98 11.81
C GLU A 128 2.60 -7.22 12.72
N GLU A 129 2.02 -7.11 13.91
CA GLU A 129 1.91 -8.19 14.88
C GLU A 129 0.97 -9.29 14.39
N MET A 130 -0.15 -8.92 13.74
CA MET A 130 -1.04 -9.89 13.10
C MET A 130 -0.32 -10.70 12.03
N VAL A 131 0.43 -10.04 11.14
CA VAL A 131 1.20 -10.70 10.08
C VAL A 131 2.20 -11.69 10.67
N PHE A 132 2.93 -11.29 11.72
CA PHE A 132 3.87 -12.18 12.41
C PHE A 132 3.17 -13.40 13.02
N LEU A 133 2.04 -13.21 13.70
CA LEU A 133 1.26 -14.30 14.30
C LEU A 133 0.69 -15.25 13.25
N LEU A 134 0.17 -14.71 12.13
CA LEU A 134 -0.37 -15.52 11.02
C LEU A 134 0.70 -16.39 10.36
N ALA A 135 1.91 -15.86 10.17
CA ALA A 135 3.04 -16.66 9.67
C ALA A 135 3.41 -17.81 10.59
N ARG A 136 3.36 -17.60 11.91
CA ARG A 136 3.60 -18.68 12.89
C ARG A 136 2.49 -19.73 12.92
N MET A 137 1.28 -19.34 12.52
CA MET A 137 0.12 -20.23 12.48
C MET A 137 0.03 -21.06 11.18
N GLY A 138 0.96 -20.90 10.23
CA GLY A 138 0.86 -21.53 8.91
C GLY A 138 -0.24 -20.92 8.04
N LYS A 139 -0.57 -19.65 8.27
CA LYS A 139 -1.57 -18.87 7.51
C LYS A 139 -0.87 -17.73 6.77
N GLU A 140 0.18 -18.07 6.04
CA GLU A 140 1.02 -17.11 5.33
C GLU A 140 0.23 -16.32 4.29
N GLU A 141 -0.72 -16.96 3.59
CA GLU A 141 -1.59 -16.28 2.61
C GLU A 141 -2.45 -15.18 3.25
N GLU A 142 -3.06 -15.45 4.41
CA GLU A 142 -3.84 -14.44 5.16
C GLU A 142 -2.93 -13.29 5.63
N GLY A 143 -1.70 -13.61 6.06
CA GLY A 143 -0.69 -12.61 6.41
C GLY A 143 -0.31 -11.73 5.22
N LEU A 144 -0.04 -12.34 4.08
CA LEU A 144 0.28 -11.66 2.83
C LEU A 144 -0.86 -10.74 2.38
N HIS A 145 -2.11 -11.22 2.46
CA HIS A 145 -3.29 -10.43 2.13
C HIS A 145 -3.35 -9.14 2.97
N ILE A 146 -3.07 -9.21 4.28
CA ILE A 146 -3.04 -8.01 5.14
C ILE A 146 -1.96 -7.02 4.68
N ILE A 147 -0.76 -7.50 4.33
CA ILE A 147 0.32 -6.62 3.87
C ILE A 147 -0.05 -5.89 2.57
N VAL A 148 -0.70 -6.58 1.63
CA VAL A 148 -1.04 -6.02 0.32
C VAL A 148 -2.28 -5.12 0.38
N HIS A 149 -3.35 -5.56 1.05
CA HIS A 149 -4.62 -4.83 1.07
C HIS A 149 -4.66 -3.71 2.12
N GLU A 150 -4.22 -3.99 3.34
CA GLU A 150 -4.32 -3.03 4.46
C GLU A 150 -3.08 -2.14 4.54
N MET A 151 -1.88 -2.73 4.52
CA MET A 151 -0.64 -1.97 4.63
C MET A 151 -0.20 -1.35 3.29
N LYS A 152 -0.62 -1.94 2.16
CA LYS A 152 -0.28 -1.52 0.79
C LYS A 152 1.23 -1.41 0.56
N ASN A 153 1.99 -2.27 1.21
CA ASN A 153 3.46 -2.20 1.24
C ASN A 153 4.07 -3.45 0.60
N VAL A 154 4.38 -3.36 -0.70
CA VAL A 154 4.91 -4.49 -1.47
C VAL A 154 6.31 -4.91 -1.00
N ARG A 155 7.15 -3.96 -0.57
CA ARG A 155 8.51 -4.30 -0.09
C ARG A 155 8.45 -5.22 1.12
N LYS A 156 7.58 -4.93 2.08
CA LYS A 156 7.34 -5.80 3.24
C LYS A 156 6.76 -7.15 2.81
N ALA A 157 5.87 -7.17 1.81
CA ALA A 157 5.30 -8.42 1.30
C ALA A 157 6.37 -9.33 0.68
N VAL A 158 7.31 -8.79 -0.10
CA VAL A 158 8.40 -9.58 -0.68
C VAL A 158 9.37 -10.06 0.41
N GLN A 159 9.67 -9.23 1.42
CA GLN A 159 10.47 -9.66 2.58
C GLN A 159 9.79 -10.79 3.37
N PHE A 160 8.47 -10.68 3.56
CA PHE A 160 7.68 -11.71 4.22
C PHE A 160 7.76 -13.05 3.49
N ILE A 161 7.65 -13.04 2.15
CA ILE A 161 7.81 -14.23 1.32
C ILE A 161 9.24 -14.77 1.45
N ALA A 162 10.25 -13.90 1.47
CA ALA A 162 11.65 -14.30 1.61
C ALA A 162 11.96 -15.03 2.93
N ASP A 163 11.21 -14.71 3.99
CA ASP A 163 11.39 -15.31 5.31
C ASP A 163 10.69 -16.69 5.44
N VAL A 164 9.87 -17.09 4.45
CA VAL A 164 9.22 -18.41 4.42
C VAL A 164 10.27 -19.49 4.09
N PRO A 165 10.37 -20.59 4.86
CA PRO A 165 11.42 -21.58 4.66
C PRO A 165 11.23 -22.48 3.42
N ASN A 166 10.00 -22.69 2.95
CA ASN A 166 9.69 -23.59 1.84
C ASN A 166 9.64 -22.85 0.49
N VAL A 167 10.44 -23.29 -0.48
CA VAL A 167 10.53 -22.69 -1.82
C VAL A 167 9.23 -22.86 -2.63
N GLU A 168 8.50 -23.95 -2.45
CA GLU A 168 7.22 -24.16 -3.14
C GLU A 168 6.16 -23.17 -2.65
N ASP A 169 6.09 -22.97 -1.33
CA ASP A 169 5.18 -22.00 -0.71
C ASP A 169 5.59 -20.57 -1.07
N GLN A 170 6.89 -20.27 -1.14
CA GLN A 170 7.39 -18.98 -1.63
C GLN A 170 6.88 -18.67 -3.04
N LEU A 171 6.91 -19.65 -3.95
CA LEU A 171 6.45 -19.48 -5.32
C LEU A 171 4.93 -19.25 -5.39
N GLN A 172 4.15 -19.99 -4.59
CA GLN A 172 2.69 -19.80 -4.53
C GLN A 172 2.33 -18.44 -3.95
N LEU A 173 2.91 -18.07 -2.81
CA LEU A 173 2.72 -16.77 -2.19
C LEU A 173 3.13 -15.63 -3.12
N TYR A 174 4.18 -15.83 -3.92
CA TYR A 174 4.57 -14.84 -4.92
C TYR A 174 3.53 -14.67 -6.03
N LYS A 175 3.02 -15.76 -6.60
CA LYS A 175 1.93 -15.67 -7.60
C LYS A 175 0.71 -14.95 -7.01
N SER A 176 0.35 -15.28 -5.78
CA SER A 176 -0.72 -14.60 -5.05
C SER A 176 -0.41 -13.12 -4.80
N LEU A 177 0.84 -12.76 -4.47
CA LEU A 177 1.28 -11.36 -4.34
C LEU A 177 1.14 -10.60 -5.64
N VAL A 178 1.57 -11.17 -6.77
CA VAL A 178 1.47 -10.52 -8.08
C VAL A 178 0.00 -10.27 -8.41
N GLN A 179 -0.85 -11.29 -8.27
CA GLN A 179 -2.28 -11.17 -8.54
C GLN A 179 -2.95 -10.11 -7.66
N MET A 180 -2.75 -10.18 -6.34
CA MET A 180 -3.29 -9.19 -5.40
C MET A 180 -2.75 -7.77 -5.70
N SER A 181 -1.48 -7.65 -6.10
CA SER A 181 -0.89 -6.35 -6.45
C SER A 181 -1.54 -5.76 -7.70
N VAL A 182 -1.81 -6.57 -8.73
CA VAL A 182 -2.53 -6.13 -9.94
C VAL A 182 -3.94 -5.68 -9.57
N ASP A 183 -4.67 -6.49 -8.80
CA ASP A 183 -6.07 -6.21 -8.43
C ASP A 183 -6.17 -4.93 -7.59
N VAL A 184 -5.32 -4.78 -6.57
CA VAL A 184 -5.31 -3.56 -5.75
C VAL A 184 -4.85 -2.35 -6.56
N ASN A 185 -3.86 -2.49 -7.45
CA ASN A 185 -3.39 -1.38 -8.29
C ASN A 185 -4.48 -0.90 -9.27
N ALA A 186 -5.31 -1.81 -9.78
CA ALA A 186 -6.47 -1.48 -10.60
C ALA A 186 -7.51 -0.65 -9.82
N MET A 187 -7.68 -0.91 -8.52
CA MET A 187 -8.61 -0.18 -7.64
C MET A 187 -8.10 1.20 -7.19
N LEU A 188 -6.81 1.50 -7.35
CA LEU A 188 -6.25 2.81 -6.94
C LEU A 188 -6.70 3.95 -7.86
N HIS A 189 -6.90 5.13 -7.28
CA HIS A 189 -7.20 6.35 -8.03
C HIS A 189 -6.04 6.68 -8.97
N SER A 190 -6.37 7.13 -10.19
CA SER A 190 -5.39 7.53 -11.20
C SER A 190 -5.60 8.99 -11.58
N ARG A 191 -4.53 9.79 -11.56
CA ARG A 191 -4.53 11.17 -12.05
C ARG A 191 -3.35 11.36 -12.99
N HIS A 192 -3.62 11.72 -14.24
CA HIS A 192 -2.61 11.87 -15.30
C HIS A 192 -1.70 10.64 -15.49
N GLY A 193 -2.18 9.43 -15.18
CA GLY A 193 -1.40 8.19 -15.24
C GLY A 193 -0.71 7.80 -13.94
N GLN A 194 -0.62 8.71 -12.95
CA GLN A 194 -0.06 8.42 -11.64
C GLN A 194 -1.13 7.84 -10.72
N LYS A 195 -0.89 6.65 -10.19
CA LYS A 195 -1.74 6.01 -9.18
C LYS A 195 -1.44 6.60 -7.80
N TYR A 196 -2.49 6.84 -7.01
CA TYR A 196 -2.37 7.42 -5.68
C TYR A 196 -3.47 6.95 -4.73
N ILE A 197 -3.23 7.15 -3.44
CA ILE A 197 -4.23 7.02 -2.39
C ILE A 197 -4.33 8.30 -1.57
N GLU A 198 -5.49 8.53 -0.98
CA GLU A 198 -5.69 9.60 0.00
C GLU A 198 -5.54 8.99 1.40
N HIS A 199 -4.61 9.52 2.20
CA HIS A 199 -4.40 9.13 3.59
C HIS A 199 -4.82 10.26 4.51
N CYS A 200 -5.66 9.94 5.51
CA CYS A 200 -6.04 10.88 6.55
C CYS A 200 -4.91 10.99 7.57
N VAL A 201 -4.25 12.14 7.62
CA VAL A 201 -3.12 12.37 8.54
C VAL A 201 -3.63 12.42 9.97
N THR A 202 -3.00 11.65 10.86
CA THR A 202 -3.31 11.67 12.30
C THR A 202 -2.37 12.63 13.05
N GLU A 203 -2.82 13.14 14.21
CA GLU A 203 -2.04 14.10 14.99
C GLU A 203 -0.67 13.52 15.37
N GLY A 204 0.40 14.24 15.02
CA GLY A 204 1.78 13.84 15.29
C GLY A 204 2.42 12.91 14.26
N GLU A 205 1.73 12.54 13.17
CA GLU A 205 2.37 11.83 12.06
C GLU A 205 3.40 12.71 11.34
N THR A 206 4.52 12.08 10.98
CA THR A 206 5.59 12.69 10.18
C THR A 206 5.57 12.12 8.77
N TRP A 207 6.17 12.84 7.82
CA TRP A 207 6.34 12.33 6.45
C TRP A 207 7.07 10.98 6.42
N ASP A 208 8.08 10.82 7.27
CA ASP A 208 8.81 9.56 7.45
C ASP A 208 7.90 8.44 7.99
N SER A 209 7.03 8.71 8.97
CA SER A 209 6.05 7.73 9.46
C SER A 209 5.11 7.25 8.35
N ILE A 210 4.59 8.17 7.52
CA ILE A 210 3.69 7.86 6.41
C ILE A 210 4.43 7.14 5.28
N SER A 211 5.63 7.58 4.95
CA SER A 211 6.53 6.92 3.99
C SER A 211 6.80 5.46 4.39
N ARG A 212 7.15 5.21 5.67
CA ARG A 212 7.39 3.86 6.19
C ARG A 212 6.13 3.00 6.22
N LYS A 213 4.96 3.59 6.47
CA LYS A 213 3.67 2.89 6.45
C LYS A 213 3.41 2.29 5.06
N TYR A 214 3.43 3.12 4.02
CA TYR A 214 3.10 2.72 2.65
C TYR A 214 4.29 2.16 1.85
N GLY A 215 5.54 2.31 2.35
CA GLY A 215 6.74 1.88 1.64
C GLY A 215 7.08 2.75 0.42
N VAL A 216 6.72 4.02 0.46
CA VAL A 216 6.94 5.02 -0.60
C VAL A 216 8.13 5.91 -0.24
N ASP A 217 8.87 6.42 -1.22
CA ASP A 217 9.97 7.36 -0.95
C ASP A 217 9.46 8.65 -0.30
N GLU A 218 10.14 9.12 0.74
CA GLU A 218 9.71 10.32 1.47
C GLU A 218 9.73 11.57 0.57
N ASN A 219 10.70 11.69 -0.34
CA ASN A 219 10.76 12.84 -1.24
C ASN A 219 9.63 12.80 -2.27
N ASP A 220 9.32 11.63 -2.83
CA ASP A 220 8.18 11.46 -3.75
C ASP A 220 6.85 11.81 -3.06
N LEU A 221 6.68 11.37 -1.82
CA LEU A 221 5.52 11.71 -0.99
C LEU A 221 5.43 13.22 -0.73
N ARG A 222 6.52 13.88 -0.37
CA ARG A 222 6.55 15.33 -0.14
C ARG A 222 6.27 16.11 -1.41
N MET A 223 6.85 15.71 -2.54
CA MET A 223 6.64 16.35 -3.84
C MET A 223 5.18 16.22 -4.29
N ALA A 224 4.55 15.06 -4.09
CA ALA A 224 3.13 14.85 -4.41
C ALA A 224 2.19 15.75 -3.60
N ASN A 225 2.62 16.19 -2.41
CA ASN A 225 1.87 17.08 -1.53
C ASN A 225 2.36 18.53 -1.55
N GLY A 226 3.26 18.89 -2.48
CA GLY A 226 3.78 20.26 -2.60
C GLY A 226 4.70 20.71 -1.46
N ALA A 227 5.21 19.80 -0.64
CA ALA A 227 6.06 20.09 0.52
C ALA A 227 7.56 20.29 0.18
N GLY A 228 7.95 20.08 -1.08
CA GLY A 228 9.33 20.21 -1.58
C GLY A 228 10.34 19.26 -0.94
N THR A 229 11.55 19.19 -1.50
CA THR A 229 12.69 18.47 -0.91
C THR A 229 13.27 19.26 0.26
N PRO A 230 13.62 18.62 1.39
CA PRO A 230 14.27 19.31 2.49
C PRO A 230 15.67 19.76 2.04
N LEU A 231 15.87 21.07 1.91
CA LEU A 231 17.20 21.63 1.65
C LEU A 231 18.07 21.41 2.89
N PHE A 232 19.34 21.02 2.66
CA PHE A 232 20.34 20.83 3.70
C PHE A 232 20.36 22.02 4.67
N GLY A 233 19.89 21.80 5.90
CA GLY A 233 19.95 22.77 7.00
C GLY A 233 18.76 23.72 7.15
N GLY A 234 17.68 23.58 6.37
CA GLY A 234 16.45 24.36 6.55
C GLY A 234 15.40 23.65 7.40
N ASP A 235 14.84 24.34 8.39
CA ASP A 235 13.73 23.88 9.24
C ASP A 235 12.42 23.80 8.44
N MET A 236 12.34 22.84 7.53
CA MET A 236 11.12 22.48 6.80
C MET A 236 10.40 21.40 7.61
N SER A 237 9.20 21.74 8.11
CA SER A 237 8.36 20.90 8.98
C SER A 237 8.47 19.40 8.66
N ARG A 238 9.08 18.64 9.57
CA ARG A 238 9.09 17.17 9.56
C ARG A 238 7.68 16.59 9.74
N VAL A 239 6.79 17.40 10.29
CA VAL A 239 5.40 17.03 10.60
C VAL A 239 4.58 17.12 9.31
N ALA A 240 3.82 16.06 9.03
CA ALA A 240 2.83 16.04 7.97
C ALA A 240 1.73 17.09 8.28
N PRO A 241 0.96 17.58 7.30
CA PRO A 241 -0.07 18.58 7.55
C PRO A 241 -1.02 18.12 8.67
N ALA A 242 -1.08 18.90 9.76
CA ALA A 242 -1.84 18.56 10.97
C ALA A 242 -3.37 18.55 10.76
N SER A 243 -3.84 18.93 9.58
CA SER A 243 -5.25 19.02 9.23
C SER A 243 -5.42 18.75 7.74
N GLY A 244 -5.74 17.51 7.35
CA GLY A 244 -6.10 17.20 5.97
C GLY A 244 -5.84 15.77 5.53
N THR A 245 -6.27 15.48 4.30
CA THR A 245 -5.87 14.29 3.56
C THR A 245 -4.57 14.58 2.81
N CYS A 246 -3.62 13.66 2.85
CA CYS A 246 -2.42 13.70 2.01
C CYS A 246 -2.53 12.71 0.86
N ILE A 247 -1.96 13.07 -0.28
CA ILE A 247 -1.88 12.24 -1.47
C ILE A 247 -0.62 11.40 -1.37
N VAL A 248 -0.78 10.08 -1.28
CA VAL A 248 0.34 9.14 -1.29
C VAL A 248 0.46 8.57 -2.71
N PRO A 249 1.52 8.90 -3.47
CA PRO A 249 1.75 8.28 -4.77
C PRO A 249 2.05 6.80 -4.55
N LEU A 250 1.19 5.93 -5.05
CA LEU A 250 1.26 4.50 -4.78
C LEU A 250 1.02 3.74 -6.08
N ASN A 251 2.04 3.03 -6.54
CA ASN A 251 1.95 2.10 -7.67
C ASN A 251 2.56 0.77 -7.23
N LEU A 252 1.69 -0.21 -6.97
CA LEU A 252 2.10 -1.49 -6.39
C LEU A 252 2.94 -2.30 -7.39
N LEU A 253 2.66 -2.17 -8.69
CA LEU A 253 3.41 -2.85 -9.75
C LEU A 253 4.82 -2.28 -9.88
N GLU A 254 4.94 -0.96 -9.82
CA GLU A 254 6.23 -0.28 -9.82
C GLU A 254 7.06 -0.63 -8.57
N ALA A 255 6.40 -0.69 -7.40
CA ALA A 255 7.04 -1.12 -6.15
C ALA A 255 7.51 -2.58 -6.20
N LEU A 256 6.72 -3.47 -6.81
CA LEU A 256 7.06 -4.88 -7.02
C LEU A 256 8.29 -5.02 -7.93
N LEU A 257 8.30 -4.34 -9.07
CA LEU A 257 9.45 -4.35 -9.99
C LEU A 257 10.72 -3.81 -9.34
N ARG A 258 10.61 -2.74 -8.54
CA ARG A 258 11.76 -2.23 -7.76
C ARG A 258 12.24 -3.23 -6.72
N ALA A 259 11.33 -3.92 -6.03
CA ALA A 259 11.68 -4.92 -5.02
C ALA A 259 12.44 -6.12 -5.63
N ILE A 260 12.13 -6.50 -6.88
CA ILE A 260 12.83 -7.56 -7.60
C ILE A 260 14.27 -7.17 -7.98
N VAL A 261 14.51 -5.89 -8.27
CA VAL A 261 15.86 -5.38 -8.61
C VAL A 261 16.70 -5.13 -7.36
N ASP A 262 16.07 -4.93 -6.20
CA ASP A 262 16.78 -4.64 -4.96
C ASP A 262 17.72 -5.80 -4.58
N PRO A 263 19.04 -5.59 -4.53
CA PRO A 263 20.01 -6.65 -4.25
C PRO A 263 19.84 -7.27 -2.86
N SER A 264 19.24 -6.54 -1.92
CA SER A 264 18.97 -7.03 -0.56
C SER A 264 17.86 -8.09 -0.54
N ILE A 265 17.02 -8.11 -1.57
CA ILE A 265 15.84 -8.97 -1.71
C ILE A 265 16.08 -10.02 -2.80
N SER A 266 16.68 -9.64 -3.93
CA SER A 266 16.97 -10.52 -5.08
C SER A 266 17.89 -11.69 -4.73
N GLY A 267 18.67 -11.61 -3.65
CA GLY A 267 19.53 -12.71 -3.19
C GLY A 267 18.81 -13.76 -2.33
N ARG A 268 17.62 -13.45 -1.81
CA ARG A 268 16.90 -14.30 -0.85
C ARG A 268 15.71 -15.04 -1.46
N VAL A 269 15.21 -14.58 -2.61
CA VAL A 269 14.03 -15.15 -3.26
C VAL A 269 14.34 -15.42 -4.73
N THR A 270 14.05 -16.63 -5.19
CA THR A 270 14.11 -17.01 -6.61
C THR A 270 12.90 -16.43 -7.34
N LEU A 271 12.90 -15.11 -7.56
CA LEU A 271 11.84 -14.43 -8.27
C LEU A 271 12.13 -14.43 -9.76
N ASP A 272 11.20 -14.93 -10.57
CA ASP A 272 11.22 -14.81 -12.03
C ASP A 272 10.65 -13.42 -12.41
N PRO A 273 11.48 -12.45 -12.82
CA PRO A 273 11.01 -11.13 -13.18
C PRO A 273 10.12 -11.16 -14.44
N ALA A 274 10.26 -12.19 -15.28
CA ALA A 274 9.48 -12.32 -16.51
C ALA A 274 7.99 -12.49 -16.21
N GLN A 275 7.62 -13.26 -15.18
CA GLN A 275 6.23 -13.47 -14.78
C GLN A 275 5.52 -12.16 -14.40
N VAL A 276 6.21 -11.24 -13.73
CA VAL A 276 5.62 -9.95 -13.36
C VAL A 276 5.39 -9.09 -14.58
N VAL A 277 6.34 -9.06 -15.51
CA VAL A 277 6.22 -8.29 -16.75
C VAL A 277 5.09 -8.83 -17.63
N GLU A 278 4.96 -10.16 -17.73
CA GLU A 278 3.87 -10.82 -18.48
C GLU A 278 2.48 -10.59 -17.88
N LEU A 279 2.40 -10.37 -16.56
CA LEU A 279 1.14 -10.13 -15.84
C LEU A 279 0.78 -8.64 -15.73
N LEU A 280 1.56 -7.74 -16.33
CA LEU A 280 1.22 -6.32 -16.37
C LEU A 280 -0.06 -6.09 -17.19
N PRO A 281 -1.00 -5.25 -16.70
CA PRO A 281 -2.24 -5.00 -17.40
C PRO A 281 -1.97 -4.33 -18.74
N GLU A 282 -2.44 -4.93 -19.83
CA GLU A 282 -2.22 -4.39 -21.17
C GLU A 282 -2.77 -2.97 -21.33
N ASN A 283 -3.86 -2.64 -20.62
CA ASN A 283 -4.68 -1.45 -20.86
C ASN A 283 -4.31 -0.20 -20.06
N GLU A 284 -3.32 -0.26 -19.19
CA GLU A 284 -2.88 0.91 -18.43
C GLU A 284 -1.67 1.57 -19.10
N PRO A 285 -1.68 2.90 -19.31
CA PRO A 285 -0.50 3.60 -19.78
C PRO A 285 0.62 3.39 -18.77
N MET A 286 1.84 3.11 -19.24
CA MET A 286 2.98 2.73 -18.41
C MET A 286 4.03 3.82 -18.17
N PRO A 287 3.72 5.14 -18.14
CA PRO A 287 4.76 6.17 -18.10
C PRO A 287 5.61 6.10 -16.82
N HIS A 288 5.05 5.60 -15.71
CA HIS A 288 5.73 5.53 -14.42
C HIS A 288 6.40 4.16 -14.16
N VAL A 289 5.89 3.10 -14.80
CA VAL A 289 6.44 1.74 -14.65
C VAL A 289 7.61 1.52 -15.63
N GLY A 290 7.66 2.26 -16.75
CA GLY A 290 8.67 2.10 -17.79
C GLY A 290 10.12 2.25 -17.32
N SER A 291 10.42 3.22 -16.44
CA SER A 291 11.77 3.37 -15.86
C SER A 291 12.19 2.18 -15.01
N SER A 292 11.24 1.60 -14.27
CA SER A 292 11.45 0.41 -13.44
C SER A 292 11.65 -0.83 -14.31
N ILE A 293 10.88 -1.00 -15.39
CA ILE A 293 11.09 -2.08 -16.36
C ILE A 293 12.45 -1.96 -17.05
N ALA A 294 12.84 -0.76 -17.46
CA ALA A 294 14.15 -0.53 -18.06
C ALA A 294 15.28 -0.86 -17.07
N ALA A 295 15.10 -0.58 -15.78
CA ALA A 295 16.06 -0.96 -14.74
C ALA A 295 16.14 -2.48 -14.55
N VAL A 296 14.99 -3.18 -14.51
CA VAL A 296 14.91 -4.65 -14.46
C VAL A 296 15.60 -5.27 -15.67
N ALA A 297 15.28 -4.79 -16.88
CA ALA A 297 15.87 -5.26 -18.13
C ALA A 297 17.39 -5.08 -18.15
N ARG A 298 17.92 -3.96 -17.65
CA ARG A 298 19.37 -3.75 -17.54
C ARG A 298 20.02 -4.69 -16.53
N SER A 299 19.40 -4.88 -15.37
CA SER A 299 19.93 -5.74 -14.30
C SER A 299 19.97 -7.21 -14.70
N LYS A 300 19.00 -7.67 -15.50
CA LYS A 300 18.82 -9.07 -15.90
C LYS A 300 18.91 -9.24 -17.41
N ALA A 301 19.79 -8.49 -18.08
CA ALA A 301 19.89 -8.45 -19.55
C ALA A 301 20.20 -9.80 -20.22
N ASN A 302 20.79 -10.74 -19.48
CA ASN A 302 21.10 -12.09 -19.96
C ASN A 302 19.88 -13.03 -19.98
N ASP A 303 18.75 -12.64 -19.38
CA ASP A 303 17.53 -13.43 -19.35
C ASP A 303 16.71 -13.20 -20.63
N VAL A 304 16.76 -14.17 -21.53
CA VAL A 304 16.07 -14.13 -22.83
C VAL A 304 14.55 -14.06 -22.67
N ARG A 305 13.97 -14.76 -21.68
CA ARG A 305 12.52 -14.78 -21.47
C ARG A 305 12.04 -13.41 -21.01
N LEU A 306 12.74 -12.84 -20.02
CA LEU A 306 12.46 -11.49 -19.55
C LEU A 306 12.56 -10.45 -20.66
N MET A 307 13.65 -10.46 -21.46
CA MET A 307 13.81 -9.51 -22.55
C MET A 307 12.71 -9.63 -23.61
N THR A 308 12.25 -10.86 -23.88
CA THR A 308 11.11 -11.10 -24.79
C THR A 308 9.82 -10.50 -24.24
N ALA A 309 9.52 -10.70 -22.94
CA ALA A 309 8.36 -10.11 -22.28
C ALA A 309 8.41 -8.58 -22.30
N VAL A 310 9.57 -7.98 -22.01
CA VAL A 310 9.76 -6.52 -22.05
C VAL A 310 9.51 -5.95 -23.44
N VAL A 311 10.01 -6.61 -24.50
CA VAL A 311 9.76 -6.19 -25.88
C VAL A 311 8.27 -6.28 -26.23
N HIS A 312 7.59 -7.35 -25.82
CA HIS A 312 6.16 -7.51 -26.06
C HIS A 312 5.34 -6.38 -25.42
N VAL A 313 5.59 -6.10 -24.13
CA VAL A 313 4.91 -5.02 -23.40
C VAL A 313 5.22 -3.65 -24.02
N ALA A 314 6.49 -3.37 -24.35
CA ALA A 314 6.89 -2.09 -24.94
C ALA A 314 6.30 -1.86 -26.34
N THR A 315 6.23 -2.90 -27.18
CA THR A 315 5.63 -2.81 -28.52
C THR A 315 4.12 -2.61 -28.46
N SER A 316 3.44 -3.26 -27.50
CA SER A 316 2.01 -3.04 -27.22
C SER A 316 1.73 -1.60 -26.78
N ASP A 317 2.47 -1.08 -25.79
CA ASP A 317 2.30 0.30 -25.31
C ASP A 317 2.59 1.32 -26.42
N LEU A 318 3.67 1.13 -27.18
CA LEU A 318 4.00 1.97 -28.34
C LEU A 318 2.85 1.97 -29.36
N GLY A 319 2.26 0.82 -29.66
CA GLY A 319 1.09 0.70 -30.53
C GLY A 319 -0.11 1.52 -30.04
N LYS A 320 -0.41 1.48 -28.72
CA LYS A 320 -1.50 2.25 -28.11
C LYS A 320 -1.22 3.75 -28.11
N GLN A 321 0.02 4.16 -27.83
CA GLN A 321 0.43 5.56 -27.91
C GLN A 321 0.33 6.09 -29.35
N TYR A 322 0.81 5.33 -30.35
CA TYR A 322 0.63 5.68 -31.76
C TYR A 322 -0.84 5.77 -32.15
N GLN A 323 -1.68 4.83 -31.69
CA GLN A 323 -3.10 4.89 -31.95
C GLN A 323 -3.74 6.13 -31.34
N THR A 324 -3.35 6.50 -30.12
CA THR A 324 -3.82 7.71 -29.42
C THR A 324 -3.36 8.97 -30.14
N LEU A 325 -2.10 9.04 -30.56
CA LEU A 325 -1.56 10.14 -31.35
C LEU A 325 -2.27 10.25 -32.69
N TYR A 326 -2.50 9.13 -33.36
CA TYR A 326 -3.25 9.10 -34.62
C TYR A 326 -4.69 9.56 -34.43
N ARG A 327 -5.37 9.13 -33.34
CA ARG A 327 -6.70 9.64 -32.98
C ARG A 327 -6.67 11.12 -32.71
N ARG A 328 -5.72 11.64 -31.93
CA ARG A 328 -5.59 13.09 -31.65
C ARG A 328 -5.28 13.91 -32.89
N ARG A 329 -4.44 13.39 -33.78
CA ARG A 329 -4.11 14.02 -35.07
C ARG A 329 -5.28 13.97 -36.06
N GLY A 330 -6.06 12.89 -36.02
CA GLY A 330 -7.28 12.74 -36.82
C GLY A 330 -8.49 13.42 -36.21
N ALA A 331 -8.48 13.69 -34.91
CA ALA A 331 -9.54 14.37 -34.20
C ALA A 331 -9.60 15.82 -34.61
N ALA A 332 -10.80 16.33 -34.47
CA ALA A 332 -11.19 17.61 -34.97
C ALA A 332 -11.21 18.58 -33.78
N ILE A 333 -10.50 19.70 -33.91
CA ILE A 333 -10.32 20.69 -32.84
C ILE A 333 -11.34 21.80 -33.05
N CYS A 334 -12.12 22.12 -32.02
CA CYS A 334 -13.01 23.27 -32.05
C CYS A 334 -12.19 24.55 -31.96
N VAL A 335 -12.38 25.46 -32.91
CA VAL A 335 -11.67 26.75 -32.97
C VAL A 335 -12.70 27.88 -33.06
N GLU A 336 -12.30 29.09 -32.69
CA GLU A 336 -13.06 30.29 -32.99
C GLU A 336 -13.21 30.47 -34.52
N PRO A 337 -14.35 31.01 -34.97
CA PRO A 337 -14.69 31.06 -36.39
C PRO A 337 -13.73 31.91 -37.23
N GLY A 338 -13.57 31.52 -38.50
CA GLY A 338 -12.71 32.18 -39.48
C GLY A 338 -13.42 32.35 -40.83
N MET A 339 -12.84 33.12 -41.76
CA MET A 339 -13.38 33.28 -43.13
C MET A 339 -12.97 32.11 -44.05
N THR A 340 -13.05 30.87 -43.58
CA THR A 340 -12.82 29.68 -44.42
C THR A 340 -14.15 29.11 -44.92
N MET A 341 -14.14 28.41 -46.04
CA MET A 341 -15.35 27.76 -46.58
C MET A 341 -15.44 26.33 -46.08
N CYS A 342 -16.59 25.93 -45.54
CA CYS A 342 -16.85 24.55 -45.14
C CYS A 342 -16.94 23.65 -46.38
N PRO A 343 -16.11 22.59 -46.52
CA PRO A 343 -16.15 21.73 -47.70
C PRO A 343 -17.43 20.91 -47.88
N PHE A 344 -18.25 20.77 -46.84
CA PHE A 344 -19.49 19.98 -46.89
C PHE A 344 -20.70 20.79 -47.37
N CYS A 345 -20.92 21.98 -46.81
CA CYS A 345 -22.07 22.82 -47.14
C CYS A 345 -21.71 24.02 -48.04
N HIS A 346 -20.42 24.22 -48.32
CA HIS A 346 -19.89 25.33 -49.12
C HIS A 346 -20.31 26.73 -48.61
N GLN A 347 -20.52 26.86 -47.29
CA GLN A 347 -20.82 28.13 -46.63
C GLN A 347 -19.64 28.63 -45.78
N PRO A 348 -19.51 29.95 -45.55
CA PRO A 348 -18.46 30.51 -44.70
C PRO A 348 -18.59 30.04 -43.25
N THR A 349 -17.46 29.78 -42.59
CA THR A 349 -17.36 29.19 -41.26
C THR A 349 -17.46 30.26 -40.15
N MET A 350 -18.62 30.92 -40.06
CA MET A 350 -18.86 32.09 -39.20
C MET A 350 -19.13 31.80 -37.72
N ALA A 351 -19.47 30.56 -37.34
CA ALA A 351 -19.63 30.15 -35.95
C ALA A 351 -19.51 28.62 -35.80
N GLY A 352 -18.97 28.15 -34.67
CA GLY A 352 -18.93 26.72 -34.31
C GLY A 352 -18.17 25.86 -35.33
N VAL A 353 -16.85 26.04 -35.39
CA VAL A 353 -16.01 25.46 -36.43
C VAL A 353 -15.04 24.44 -35.86
N VAL A 354 -14.74 23.46 -36.69
CA VAL A 354 -13.95 22.29 -36.33
C VAL A 354 -12.86 22.11 -37.38
N VAL A 355 -11.61 22.11 -36.93
CA VAL A 355 -10.42 21.97 -37.77
C VAL A 355 -9.79 20.60 -37.55
N PHE A 356 -9.67 19.81 -38.61
CA PHE A 356 -8.97 18.53 -38.57
C PHE A 356 -7.45 18.73 -38.67
N GLY A 357 -6.64 17.77 -38.21
CA GLY A 357 -5.18 17.83 -38.35
C GLY A 357 -4.65 17.87 -39.80
N CYS A 358 -5.52 17.72 -40.80
CA CYS A 358 -5.26 17.98 -42.21
C CYS A 358 -5.57 19.43 -42.64
N SER A 359 -5.80 20.35 -41.70
CA SER A 359 -6.16 21.78 -41.88
C SER A 359 -7.52 22.07 -42.54
N HIS A 360 -8.31 21.06 -42.88
CA HIS A 360 -9.67 21.26 -43.38
C HIS A 360 -10.62 21.69 -42.24
N THR A 361 -11.42 22.72 -42.51
CA THR A 361 -12.33 23.34 -41.55
C THR A 361 -13.78 23.04 -41.92
N TYR A 362 -14.58 22.57 -40.97
CA TYR A 362 -16.01 22.26 -41.16
C TYR A 362 -16.84 22.94 -40.08
N HIS A 363 -18.14 23.15 -40.31
CA HIS A 363 -19.05 23.43 -39.20
C HIS A 363 -19.22 22.17 -38.35
N SER A 364 -19.31 22.34 -37.03
CA SER A 364 -19.49 21.22 -36.11
C SER A 364 -20.69 20.33 -36.46
N ASN A 365 -21.81 20.94 -36.86
CA ASN A 365 -23.03 20.23 -37.26
C ASN A 365 -22.91 19.56 -38.63
N CYS A 366 -22.11 20.11 -39.54
CA CYS A 366 -21.83 19.46 -40.81
C CYS A 366 -21.04 18.17 -40.62
N VAL A 367 -20.14 18.14 -39.62
CA VAL A 367 -19.40 16.91 -39.25
C VAL A 367 -20.34 15.82 -38.75
N ILE A 368 -21.26 16.17 -37.86
CA ILE A 368 -22.28 15.24 -37.36
C ILE A 368 -23.19 14.77 -38.51
N GLY A 369 -23.58 15.67 -39.40
CA GLY A 369 -24.44 15.39 -40.54
C GLY A 369 -23.87 14.37 -41.53
N TYR A 370 -22.60 14.52 -41.95
CA TYR A 370 -22.03 13.54 -42.87
C TYR A 370 -21.75 12.19 -42.19
N LEU A 371 -21.39 12.18 -40.89
CA LEU A 371 -21.22 10.93 -40.13
C LEU A 371 -22.54 10.19 -39.93
N ALA A 372 -23.65 10.92 -39.78
CA ALA A 372 -24.99 10.36 -39.78
C ALA A 372 -25.32 9.70 -41.13
N GLY A 373 -24.97 10.37 -42.24
CA GLY A 373 -25.12 9.84 -43.60
C GLY A 373 -24.30 8.58 -43.88
N GLU A 374 -23.14 8.44 -43.23
CA GLU A 374 -22.30 7.22 -43.27
C GLU A 374 -22.80 6.10 -42.33
N GLY A 375 -23.87 6.33 -41.55
CA GLY A 375 -24.38 5.37 -40.57
C GLY A 375 -23.44 5.14 -39.38
N ALA A 376 -22.52 6.07 -39.12
CA ALA A 376 -21.48 5.93 -38.10
C ALA A 376 -21.94 6.29 -36.68
N LEU A 377 -23.06 7.00 -36.53
CA LEU A 377 -23.58 7.44 -35.23
C LEU A 377 -24.42 6.36 -34.52
N LEU A 378 -24.31 6.31 -33.20
CA LEU A 378 -25.13 5.50 -32.30
C LEU A 378 -26.50 6.13 -32.02
N VAL A 379 -26.56 7.47 -32.05
CA VAL A 379 -27.74 8.29 -31.70
C VAL A 379 -28.14 9.13 -32.91
N GLU A 380 -29.39 9.57 -32.98
CA GLU A 380 -29.81 10.50 -34.02
C GLU A 380 -29.00 11.80 -33.96
N PRO A 381 -28.67 12.42 -35.12
CA PRO A 381 -27.83 13.61 -35.17
C PRO A 381 -28.40 14.82 -34.41
N ALA A 382 -29.71 14.84 -34.12
CA ALA A 382 -30.35 15.88 -33.31
C ALA A 382 -30.06 15.78 -31.81
N ASP A 383 -29.73 14.59 -31.31
CA ASP A 383 -29.48 14.30 -29.89
C ASP A 383 -28.00 14.36 -29.52
N VAL A 384 -27.13 14.71 -30.47
CA VAL A 384 -25.68 14.80 -30.25
C VAL A 384 -25.33 16.15 -29.63
N ASP A 385 -24.83 16.12 -28.39
CA ASP A 385 -24.17 17.29 -27.79
C ASP A 385 -22.84 17.55 -28.52
N VAL A 386 -22.83 18.61 -29.33
CA VAL A 386 -21.70 19.01 -30.16
C VAL A 386 -20.42 19.23 -29.34
N GLY A 387 -20.52 19.86 -28.17
CA GLY A 387 -19.36 20.18 -27.33
C GLY A 387 -18.76 18.94 -26.67
N ARG A 388 -19.62 17.96 -26.35
CA ARG A 388 -19.22 16.67 -25.78
C ARG A 388 -18.73 15.70 -26.84
N PHE A 389 -19.32 15.70 -28.03
CA PHE A 389 -18.98 14.83 -29.15
C PHE A 389 -17.50 14.93 -29.56
N PHE A 390 -16.96 16.14 -29.73
CA PHE A 390 -15.54 16.29 -30.12
C PHE A 390 -14.56 15.99 -28.99
N LYS A 391 -15.02 16.01 -27.72
CA LYS A 391 -14.20 15.63 -26.56
C LYS A 391 -14.21 14.13 -26.31
N CYS A 392 -15.38 13.50 -26.44
CA CYS A 392 -15.62 12.08 -26.18
C CYS A 392 -16.41 11.43 -27.34
N PRO A 393 -15.82 11.32 -28.55
CA PRO A 393 -16.54 10.82 -29.74
C PRO A 393 -16.94 9.34 -29.61
N GLU A 394 -16.28 8.60 -28.72
CA GLU A 394 -16.51 7.17 -28.45
C GLU A 394 -17.90 6.91 -27.84
N GLU A 395 -18.51 7.89 -27.17
CA GLU A 395 -19.86 7.79 -26.60
C GLU A 395 -20.97 7.82 -27.68
N TYR A 396 -20.65 8.33 -28.88
CA TYR A 396 -21.62 8.62 -29.93
C TYR A 396 -21.38 7.84 -31.24
N LEU A 397 -20.25 7.14 -31.37
CA LEU A 397 -19.86 6.39 -32.59
C LEU A 397 -20.03 4.88 -32.42
N ARG A 398 -20.48 4.19 -33.47
CA ARG A 398 -20.72 2.74 -33.45
C ARG A 398 -19.42 1.93 -33.30
N PRO A 399 -19.35 0.94 -32.38
CA PRO A 399 -18.14 0.14 -32.12
C PRO A 399 -17.61 -0.67 -33.32
N ASP A 400 -18.49 -1.08 -34.23
CA ASP A 400 -18.15 -1.92 -35.39
C ASP A 400 -17.44 -1.15 -36.51
N THR A 401 -17.52 0.19 -36.51
CA THR A 401 -16.73 0.99 -37.44
C THR A 401 -15.29 1.03 -36.95
N ARG A 402 -14.32 0.80 -37.83
CA ARG A 402 -12.88 1.04 -37.55
C ARG A 402 -12.56 2.53 -37.26
N GLN A 403 -13.58 3.36 -36.98
CA GLN A 403 -13.58 4.79 -36.73
C GLN A 403 -13.95 5.05 -35.27
N ARG A 404 -12.93 5.09 -34.40
CA ARG A 404 -13.06 5.58 -33.01
C ARG A 404 -12.96 7.11 -32.90
N SER A 405 -12.92 7.82 -34.03
CA SER A 405 -12.80 9.27 -34.08
C SER A 405 -13.41 9.82 -35.38
N PRO A 406 -13.98 11.04 -35.37
CA PRO A 406 -14.42 11.71 -36.59
C PRO A 406 -13.22 11.87 -37.54
N ARG A 407 -13.45 11.77 -38.85
CA ARG A 407 -12.42 11.93 -39.88
C ARG A 407 -12.85 13.01 -40.86
N CYS A 408 -11.87 13.72 -41.43
CA CYS A 408 -12.11 14.66 -42.51
C CYS A 408 -12.67 13.94 -43.75
N LEU A 409 -13.84 14.37 -44.22
CA LEU A 409 -14.53 13.80 -45.39
C LEU A 409 -13.64 13.82 -46.65
N LEU A 410 -13.09 14.98 -47.01
CA LEU A 410 -12.21 15.14 -48.17
C LEU A 410 -10.99 14.20 -48.15
N CYS A 411 -10.34 14.05 -46.99
CA CYS A 411 -9.17 13.18 -46.89
C CYS A 411 -9.54 11.69 -46.94
N ASN A 412 -10.77 11.35 -46.55
CA ASN A 412 -11.28 9.98 -46.61
C ASN A 412 -11.59 9.60 -48.06
N GLU A 413 -12.24 10.49 -48.80
CA GLU A 413 -12.56 10.32 -50.23
C GLU A 413 -11.29 10.17 -51.08
N VAL A 414 -10.30 11.04 -50.88
CA VAL A 414 -9.01 10.97 -51.58
C VAL A 414 -8.26 9.67 -51.27
N ARG A 415 -8.31 9.17 -50.03
CA ARG A 415 -7.69 7.88 -49.66
C ARG A 415 -8.45 6.66 -50.20
N GLY A 416 -9.76 6.78 -50.39
CA GLY A 416 -10.59 5.75 -51.02
C GLY A 416 -10.33 5.63 -52.52
N ALA A 417 -10.02 6.74 -53.18
CA ALA A 417 -9.72 6.79 -54.62
C ALA A 417 -8.30 6.25 -55.00
N VAL A 418 -7.41 6.08 -54.02
CA VAL A 418 -6.02 5.62 -54.21
C VAL A 418 -5.84 4.14 -53.81
N ARG A 419 -6.93 3.40 -53.62
CA ARG A 419 -6.91 1.95 -53.32
C ARG A 419 -7.16 1.09 -54.54
#